data_AF-A0A345Z2N5-F1
#
_entry.id   AF-A0A345Z2N5-F1
#
_cell.length_a   1.000
_cell.length_b   1.000
_cell.length_c   1.000
_cell.angle_alpha   90.00
_cell.angle_beta   90.00
_cell.angle_gamma   90.00
#
_symmetry.space_group_name_H-M   'P 1'
#
loop_
_entity.id
_entity.type
_entity.pdbx_description
1 polymer ?
#
loop_
_entity_poly.entity_id
_entity_poly.type
_entity_poly.pdbx_seq_one_letter_code
_entity_poly.pdbx_strand_id
1 'polypeptide(L)'
;MKMNKKNAKLKAKYEKQIADYQNVDYSTLDVSHGFATDGVLGGFREVVNKIRYTFALQFLLGILGGLLFSVAIVAAVYGTKAIGTDVAQSERLWIRNMISGIIIPGGIILMTFLGGTLFTRHCFATLPTMLGVTKKRLLFKGMVAVLIGNFVGSLILAVIFLGTGAYKDNDFSARVLEIANQNLFGAGNKLFPEFTSTGNFDYSPIKTGIWFQAIFASLISGFLCGILASGTGVVTHADKNPVVGIVVTFFCVLFYVLSNYSHGPSNMFYFWSLLFMKWSHPENLTIFNETTNAVGTISSWQGVDVSFAFIFFGVALIPSIIGNWIGGGIVMPFVYYLNNKEYVQLLARKMKLEYSQENLRELIAFYEGPINQGLPTLESTNTLSEPKLDENFSNTFGVEEVFMKPKTVKKTKKPNKE
;
A
#
# COMPACT_ATOMS: atom_id res chain seq x y z
N MET A 1 -36.62 6.48 -21.47
CA MET A 1 -35.88 7.71 -21.90
C MET A 1 -35.21 7.41 -23.25
N LYS A 2 -35.08 8.35 -24.21
CA LYS A 2 -34.37 8.03 -25.48
C LYS A 2 -32.86 7.98 -25.26
N MET A 3 -32.22 6.91 -25.74
CA MET A 3 -30.77 6.71 -25.60
C MET A 3 -30.00 7.69 -26.49
N ASN A 4 -29.05 8.43 -25.90
CA ASN A 4 -28.23 9.39 -26.66
C ASN A 4 -27.13 8.68 -27.47
N LYS A 5 -26.52 9.39 -28.42
CA LYS A 5 -25.47 8.85 -29.32
C LYS A 5 -24.28 8.25 -28.57
N LYS A 6 -23.89 8.82 -27.42
CA LYS A 6 -22.78 8.33 -26.60
C LYS A 6 -23.12 6.98 -25.95
N ASN A 7 -24.32 6.86 -25.41
CA ASN A 7 -24.80 5.66 -24.72
C ASN A 7 -25.15 4.56 -25.72
N ALA A 8 -25.65 4.89 -26.91
CA ALA A 8 -25.81 3.91 -28.00
C ALA A 8 -24.47 3.31 -28.45
N LYS A 9 -23.42 4.14 -28.59
CA LYS A 9 -22.06 3.66 -28.86
C LYS A 9 -21.53 2.77 -27.73
N LEU A 10 -21.87 3.09 -26.48
CA LEU A 10 -21.45 2.31 -25.32
C LEU A 10 -22.16 0.94 -25.26
N LYS A 11 -23.47 0.91 -25.55
CA LYS A 11 -24.27 -0.31 -25.69
C LYS A 11 -23.64 -1.25 -26.73
N ALA A 12 -23.43 -0.74 -27.95
CA ALA A 12 -22.82 -1.52 -29.04
C ALA A 12 -21.42 -2.03 -28.69
N LYS A 13 -20.64 -1.25 -27.93
CA LYS A 13 -19.33 -1.69 -27.43
C LYS A 13 -19.46 -2.89 -26.48
N TYR A 14 -20.39 -2.84 -25.52
CA TYR A 14 -20.58 -3.94 -24.57
C TYR A 14 -21.14 -5.19 -25.25
N GLU A 15 -22.11 -5.03 -26.15
CA GLU A 15 -22.64 -6.16 -26.95
C GLU A 15 -21.54 -6.85 -27.75
N LYS A 16 -20.67 -6.07 -28.41
CA LYS A 16 -19.50 -6.63 -29.11
C LYS A 16 -18.57 -7.38 -28.16
N GLN A 17 -18.21 -6.79 -27.01
CA GLN A 17 -17.33 -7.46 -26.04
C GLN A 17 -17.96 -8.75 -25.49
N ILE A 18 -19.27 -8.78 -25.27
CA ILE A 18 -19.98 -9.99 -24.85
C ILE A 18 -19.89 -11.04 -25.95
N ALA A 19 -20.19 -10.68 -27.20
CA ALA A 19 -20.10 -11.61 -28.33
C ALA A 19 -18.68 -12.19 -28.50
N ASP A 20 -17.64 -11.37 -28.30
CA ASP A 20 -16.23 -11.78 -28.41
C ASP A 20 -15.82 -12.79 -27.33
N TYR A 21 -16.44 -12.78 -26.15
CA TYR A 21 -15.97 -13.52 -24.97
C TYR A 21 -16.94 -14.54 -24.38
N GLN A 22 -18.23 -14.51 -24.73
CA GLN A 22 -19.26 -15.37 -24.13
C GLN A 22 -19.10 -16.86 -24.47
N ASN A 23 -18.53 -17.18 -25.63
CA ASN A 23 -18.35 -18.55 -26.11
C ASN A 23 -16.99 -19.15 -25.74
N VAL A 24 -16.18 -18.44 -24.95
CA VAL A 24 -14.89 -18.94 -24.47
C VAL A 24 -15.16 -19.89 -23.30
N ASP A 25 -14.52 -21.06 -23.31
CA ASP A 25 -14.55 -21.99 -22.18
C ASP A 25 -13.69 -21.47 -21.02
N TYR A 26 -14.32 -21.21 -19.88
CA TYR A 26 -13.68 -20.72 -18.66
C TYR A 26 -13.54 -21.79 -17.58
N SER A 27 -13.96 -23.04 -17.83
CA SER A 27 -13.96 -24.13 -16.84
C SER A 27 -12.58 -24.40 -16.24
N THR A 28 -11.52 -24.16 -17.02
CA THR A 28 -10.13 -24.24 -16.57
C THR A 28 -9.76 -23.21 -15.50
N LEU A 29 -10.56 -22.16 -15.28
CA LEU A 29 -10.35 -21.22 -14.15
C LEU A 29 -11.03 -21.68 -12.85
N ASP A 30 -11.93 -22.66 -12.92
CA ASP A 30 -12.75 -23.11 -11.80
C ASP A 30 -12.17 -24.35 -11.09
N VAL A 31 -11.11 -24.94 -11.66
CA VAL A 31 -10.31 -25.98 -11.01
C VAL A 31 -9.22 -25.37 -10.12
N SER A 32 -8.79 -26.11 -9.09
CA SER A 32 -7.61 -25.71 -8.32
C SER A 32 -6.35 -25.97 -9.13
N HIS A 33 -5.43 -25.01 -9.08
CA HIS A 33 -4.12 -25.11 -9.72
C HIS A 33 -3.03 -25.28 -8.66
N GLY A 34 -1.77 -25.29 -9.09
CA GLY A 34 -0.66 -25.13 -8.14
C GLY A 34 -0.72 -23.77 -7.44
N PHE A 35 -0.17 -23.70 -6.22
CA PHE A 35 -0.13 -22.51 -5.36
C PHE A 35 0.25 -21.21 -6.09
N ALA A 36 1.22 -21.28 -7.00
CA ALA A 36 1.68 -20.13 -7.76
C ALA A 36 0.60 -19.56 -8.70
N THR A 37 -0.17 -20.43 -9.36
CA THR A 37 -1.22 -20.03 -10.30
C THR A 37 -2.45 -19.56 -9.56
N ASP A 38 -2.92 -20.31 -8.56
CA ASP A 38 -4.09 -19.92 -7.75
C ASP A 38 -3.85 -18.57 -7.04
N GLY A 39 -2.63 -18.35 -6.52
CA GLY A 39 -2.24 -17.08 -5.92
C GLY A 39 -2.32 -15.91 -6.90
N VAL A 40 -1.81 -16.08 -8.12
CA VAL A 40 -1.86 -15.02 -9.16
C VAL A 40 -3.29 -14.73 -9.56
N LEU A 41 -4.11 -15.76 -9.82
CA LEU A 41 -5.51 -15.59 -10.23
C LEU A 41 -6.35 -14.95 -9.12
N GLY A 42 -6.14 -15.36 -7.87
CA GLY A 42 -6.76 -14.76 -6.70
C GLY A 42 -6.36 -13.29 -6.54
N GLY A 43 -5.06 -13.01 -6.44
CA GLY A 43 -4.56 -11.65 -6.23
C GLY A 43 -4.99 -10.70 -7.35
N PHE A 44 -5.09 -11.21 -8.59
CA PHE A 44 -5.59 -10.46 -9.74
C PHE A 44 -7.08 -10.07 -9.57
N ARG A 45 -7.94 -11.01 -9.13
CA ARG A 45 -9.36 -10.72 -8.83
C ARG A 45 -9.49 -9.67 -7.74
N GLU A 46 -8.79 -9.85 -6.63
CA GLU A 46 -8.87 -8.98 -5.47
C GLU A 46 -8.45 -7.55 -5.80
N VAL A 47 -7.33 -7.37 -6.51
CA VAL A 47 -6.84 -6.04 -6.86
C VAL A 47 -7.76 -5.31 -7.85
N VAL A 48 -8.36 -6.03 -8.81
CA VAL A 48 -9.32 -5.44 -9.76
C VAL A 48 -10.56 -4.92 -9.04
N ASN A 49 -11.08 -5.68 -8.07
CA ASN A 49 -12.23 -5.28 -7.28
C ASN A 49 -11.94 -4.02 -6.47
N LYS A 50 -10.78 -3.96 -5.79
CA LYS A 50 -10.38 -2.78 -5.00
C LYS A 50 -10.19 -1.52 -5.84
N ILE A 51 -9.60 -1.63 -7.04
CA ILE A 51 -9.38 -0.48 -7.93
C ILE A 51 -10.70 0.15 -8.42
N ARG A 52 -11.80 -0.62 -8.42
CA ARG A 52 -13.13 -0.13 -8.80
C ARG A 52 -13.84 0.62 -7.68
N TYR A 53 -13.36 0.55 -6.44
CA TYR A 53 -13.92 1.30 -5.32
C TYR A 53 -13.86 2.82 -5.55
N THR A 54 -14.74 3.54 -4.86
CA THR A 54 -14.75 5.00 -4.91
C THR A 54 -13.44 5.58 -4.36
N PHE A 55 -13.06 6.77 -4.84
CA PHE A 55 -11.86 7.46 -4.34
C PHE A 55 -11.89 7.63 -2.81
N ALA A 56 -13.04 8.01 -2.25
CA ALA A 56 -13.20 8.20 -0.81
C ALA A 56 -12.98 6.91 -0.02
N LEU A 57 -13.52 5.78 -0.50
CA LEU A 57 -13.31 4.48 0.13
C LEU A 57 -11.84 4.06 0.04
N GLN A 58 -11.20 4.21 -1.12
CA GLN A 58 -9.76 3.89 -1.26
C GLN A 58 -8.88 4.78 -0.38
N PHE A 59 -9.21 6.07 -0.26
CA PHE A 59 -8.54 6.99 0.65
C PHE A 59 -8.71 6.59 2.12
N LEU A 60 -9.93 6.22 2.56
CA LEU A 60 -10.20 5.76 3.91
C LEU A 60 -9.46 4.46 4.25
N LEU A 61 -9.50 3.47 3.34
CA LEU A 61 -8.73 2.23 3.46
C LEU A 61 -7.21 2.52 3.49
N GLY A 62 -6.77 3.54 2.75
CA GLY A 62 -5.41 4.06 2.78
C GLY A 62 -5.03 4.66 4.14
N ILE A 63 -5.90 5.46 4.76
CA ILE A 63 -5.68 5.98 6.12
C ILE A 63 -5.51 4.83 7.10
N LEU A 64 -6.43 3.87 7.09
CA LEU A 64 -6.36 2.71 7.97
C LEU A 64 -5.08 1.89 7.72
N GLY A 65 -4.71 1.70 6.45
CA GLY A 65 -3.46 1.03 6.08
C GLY A 65 -2.20 1.74 6.60
N GLY A 66 -2.12 3.07 6.45
CA GLY A 66 -1.00 3.86 6.95
C GLY A 66 -0.90 3.85 8.48
N LEU A 67 -2.04 3.98 9.15
CA LEU A 67 -2.15 3.94 10.61
C LEU A 67 -1.67 2.58 11.16
N LEU A 68 -2.26 1.47 10.69
CA LEU A 68 -1.93 0.13 11.19
C LEU A 68 -0.49 -0.27 10.88
N PHE A 69 0.02 0.13 9.71
CA PHE A 69 1.43 -0.12 9.40
C PHE A 69 2.37 0.68 10.29
N SER A 70 2.02 1.93 10.60
CA SER A 70 2.79 2.76 11.53
C SER A 70 2.79 2.18 12.95
N VAL A 71 1.68 1.55 13.39
CA VAL A 71 1.64 0.82 14.68
C VAL A 71 2.64 -0.33 14.69
N ALA A 72 2.77 -1.06 13.58
CA ALA A 72 3.76 -2.13 13.43
C ALA A 72 5.20 -1.59 13.55
N ILE A 73 5.48 -0.45 12.92
CA ILE A 73 6.78 0.23 13.00
C ILE A 73 7.07 0.65 14.44
N VAL A 74 6.13 1.30 15.10
CA VAL A 74 6.24 1.70 16.50
C VAL A 74 6.54 0.50 17.40
N ALA A 75 5.83 -0.62 17.21
CA ALA A 75 6.08 -1.83 17.97
C ALA A 75 7.51 -2.38 17.74
N ALA A 76 8.00 -2.31 16.50
CA ALA A 76 9.37 -2.69 16.17
C ALA A 76 10.41 -1.73 16.78
N VAL A 77 10.15 -0.42 16.78
CA VAL A 77 10.99 0.58 17.44
C VAL A 77 11.07 0.32 18.93
N TYR A 78 9.92 0.18 19.62
CA TYR A 78 9.92 -0.14 21.06
C TYR A 78 10.55 -1.50 21.38
N GLY A 79 10.36 -2.50 20.53
CA GLY A 79 10.98 -3.81 20.69
C GLY A 79 12.50 -3.81 20.53
N THR A 80 13.07 -2.75 19.93
CA THR A 80 14.51 -2.68 19.60
C THR A 80 15.24 -1.48 20.21
N LYS A 81 14.53 -0.50 20.78
CA LYS A 81 15.10 0.77 21.26
C LYS A 81 16.18 0.60 22.34
N ALA A 82 16.07 -0.43 23.18
CA ALA A 82 16.99 -0.66 24.30
C ALA A 82 18.23 -1.49 23.92
N ILE A 83 18.32 -1.99 22.68
CA ILE A 83 19.46 -2.76 22.18
C ILE A 83 20.43 -1.79 21.54
N GLY A 84 21.73 -1.91 21.76
CA GLY A 84 22.77 -1.09 21.12
C GLY A 84 22.93 0.30 21.73
N THR A 85 22.52 0.48 23.00
CA THR A 85 22.68 1.75 23.75
C THR A 85 24.07 1.90 24.38
N ASP A 86 24.88 0.84 24.36
CA ASP A 86 26.27 0.82 24.80
C ASP A 86 27.18 0.13 23.76
N VAL A 87 28.49 0.35 23.87
CA VAL A 87 29.48 -0.24 22.94
C VAL A 87 29.53 -1.77 23.07
N ALA A 88 29.27 -2.32 24.25
CA ALA A 88 29.28 -3.77 24.49
C ALA A 88 28.17 -4.50 23.72
N GLN A 89 27.09 -3.79 23.37
CA GLN A 89 25.97 -4.31 22.58
C GLN A 89 26.15 -4.14 21.06
N SER A 90 27.23 -3.50 20.60
CA SER A 90 27.48 -3.25 19.16
C SER A 90 27.61 -4.55 18.33
N GLU A 91 28.10 -5.63 18.91
CA GLU A 91 28.20 -6.95 18.24
C GLU A 91 26.83 -7.64 18.05
N ARG A 92 25.77 -7.12 18.70
CA ARG A 92 24.43 -7.73 18.74
C ARG A 92 23.39 -6.94 17.94
N LEU A 93 23.80 -5.97 17.12
CA LEU A 93 22.87 -5.12 16.36
C LEU A 93 22.00 -5.91 15.38
N TRP A 94 22.48 -7.06 14.90
CA TRP A 94 21.69 -7.97 14.06
C TRP A 94 20.40 -8.44 14.75
N ILE A 95 20.36 -8.47 16.09
CA ILE A 95 19.16 -8.80 16.87
C ILE A 95 18.06 -7.76 16.65
N ARG A 96 18.40 -6.47 16.49
CA ARG A 96 17.42 -5.41 16.18
C ARG A 96 16.67 -5.72 14.89
N ASN A 97 17.40 -6.15 13.86
CA ASN A 97 16.81 -6.50 12.57
C ASN A 97 15.95 -7.77 12.68
N MET A 98 16.41 -8.78 13.45
CA MET A 98 15.64 -10.00 13.69
C MET A 98 14.32 -9.74 14.42
N ILE A 99 14.35 -8.96 15.51
CA ILE A 99 13.15 -8.60 16.27
C ILE A 99 12.19 -7.78 15.41
N SER A 100 12.70 -6.78 14.70
CA SER A 100 11.88 -5.98 13.77
C SER A 100 11.25 -6.88 12.69
N GLY A 101 12.03 -7.82 12.17
CA GLY A 101 11.60 -8.80 11.18
C GLY A 101 10.47 -9.71 11.65
N ILE A 102 10.42 -10.04 12.95
CA ILE A 102 9.34 -10.85 13.54
C ILE A 102 8.10 -10.00 13.86
N ILE A 103 8.29 -8.76 14.32
CA ILE A 103 7.19 -7.87 14.74
C ILE A 103 6.42 -7.28 13.55
N ILE A 104 7.12 -6.73 12.55
CA ILE A 104 6.48 -6.02 11.43
C ILE A 104 5.48 -6.89 10.63
N PRO A 105 5.75 -8.17 10.34
CA PRO A 105 4.75 -9.04 9.71
C PRO A 105 3.42 -9.11 10.46
N GLY A 106 3.45 -9.12 11.80
CA GLY A 106 2.24 -9.14 12.62
C GLY A 106 1.31 -7.97 12.32
N GLY A 107 1.88 -6.78 12.07
CA GLY A 107 1.09 -5.60 11.69
C GLY A 107 0.48 -5.67 10.29
N ILE A 108 1.18 -6.25 9.32
CA ILE A 108 0.64 -6.48 7.97
C ILE A 108 -0.47 -7.54 7.98
N ILE A 109 -0.28 -8.61 8.77
CA ILE A 109 -1.31 -9.64 8.97
C ILE A 109 -2.55 -9.03 9.62
N LEU A 110 -2.39 -8.25 10.69
CA LEU A 110 -3.49 -7.56 11.36
C LEU A 110 -4.26 -6.63 10.40
N MET A 111 -3.55 -5.91 9.53
CA MET A 111 -4.16 -5.07 8.50
C MET A 111 -5.05 -5.85 7.53
N THR A 112 -4.68 -7.09 7.22
CA THR A 112 -5.46 -7.97 6.32
C THR A 112 -6.83 -8.28 6.93
N PHE A 113 -6.93 -8.43 8.26
CA PHE A 113 -8.19 -8.68 8.96
C PHE A 113 -8.99 -7.41 9.28
N LEU A 114 -8.32 -6.31 9.62
CA LEU A 114 -8.99 -5.04 9.97
C LEU A 114 -9.42 -4.21 8.76
N GLY A 115 -8.95 -4.55 7.55
CA GLY A 115 -9.41 -3.91 6.31
C GLY A 115 -8.64 -2.66 5.90
N GLY A 116 -7.33 -2.59 6.11
CA GLY A 116 -6.49 -1.51 5.57
C GLY A 116 -5.95 -1.81 4.16
N THR A 117 -5.45 -0.80 3.45
CA THR A 117 -4.70 -1.04 2.20
C THR A 117 -3.49 -0.13 2.06
N LEU A 118 -2.37 -0.73 1.67
CA LEU A 118 -1.13 -0.02 1.33
C LEU A 118 -1.03 0.24 -0.17
N PHE A 119 -0.33 1.32 -0.51
CA PHE A 119 0.02 1.69 -1.88
C PHE A 119 0.69 0.54 -2.65
N THR A 120 1.57 -0.20 -1.99
CA THR A 120 2.30 -1.33 -2.58
C THR A 120 1.37 -2.45 -3.06
N ARG A 121 0.22 -2.66 -2.40
CA ARG A 121 -0.80 -3.63 -2.86
C ARG A 121 -1.48 -3.17 -4.15
N HIS A 122 -1.71 -1.86 -4.29
CA HIS A 122 -2.28 -1.27 -5.51
C HIS A 122 -1.32 -1.30 -6.70
N CYS A 123 0.00 -1.42 -6.47
CA CYS A 123 0.97 -1.52 -7.56
C CYS A 123 0.69 -2.75 -8.46
N PHE A 124 0.28 -3.87 -7.87
CA PHE A 124 -0.04 -5.11 -8.61
C PHE A 124 -1.17 -4.93 -9.64
N ALA A 125 -2.07 -3.95 -9.45
CA ALA A 125 -3.15 -3.64 -10.40
C ALA A 125 -2.67 -3.12 -11.76
N THR A 126 -1.37 -2.85 -11.91
CA THR A 126 -0.78 -2.47 -13.20
C THR A 126 -0.98 -3.56 -14.25
N LEU A 127 -0.85 -4.85 -13.88
CA LEU A 127 -1.07 -5.96 -14.82
C LEU A 127 -2.51 -6.06 -15.35
N PRO A 128 -3.56 -6.11 -14.52
CA PRO A 128 -4.94 -6.08 -15.02
C PRO A 128 -5.24 -4.84 -15.86
N THR A 129 -4.61 -3.71 -15.54
CA THR A 129 -4.74 -2.47 -16.32
C THR A 129 -4.09 -2.61 -17.70
N MET A 130 -2.89 -3.20 -17.79
CA MET A 130 -2.20 -3.48 -19.06
C MET A 130 -2.97 -4.46 -19.94
N LEU A 131 -3.65 -5.44 -19.33
CA LEU A 131 -4.53 -6.37 -20.04
C LEU A 131 -5.89 -5.76 -20.41
N GLY A 132 -6.15 -4.50 -20.04
CA GLY A 132 -7.38 -3.78 -20.38
C GLY A 132 -8.61 -4.23 -19.60
N VAL A 133 -8.44 -4.88 -18.44
CA VAL A 133 -9.52 -5.24 -17.51
C VAL A 133 -10.04 -4.01 -16.77
N THR A 134 -9.18 -3.03 -16.52
CA THR A 134 -9.52 -1.74 -15.91
C THR A 134 -8.87 -0.58 -16.68
N LYS A 135 -9.34 0.64 -16.44
CA LYS A 135 -8.84 1.84 -17.13
C LYS A 135 -7.64 2.41 -16.36
N LYS A 136 -6.61 2.88 -17.09
CA LYS A 136 -5.43 3.55 -16.52
C LYS A 136 -5.77 4.68 -15.55
N ARG A 137 -6.83 5.43 -15.82
CA ARG A 137 -7.33 6.51 -14.94
C ARG A 137 -7.82 5.99 -13.58
N LEU A 138 -8.45 4.82 -13.53
CA LEU A 138 -8.89 4.23 -12.25
C LEU A 138 -7.68 3.75 -11.44
N LEU A 139 -6.71 3.10 -12.10
CA LEU A 139 -5.45 2.71 -11.46
C LEU A 139 -4.76 3.91 -10.81
N PHE A 140 -4.49 4.97 -11.58
CA PHE A 140 -3.80 6.14 -11.07
C PHE A 140 -4.56 6.83 -9.94
N LYS A 141 -5.89 6.99 -10.08
CA LYS A 141 -6.73 7.57 -9.02
C LYS A 141 -6.68 6.74 -7.74
N GLY A 142 -6.73 5.42 -7.86
CA GLY A 142 -6.70 4.52 -6.71
C GLY A 142 -5.36 4.53 -6.01
N MET A 143 -4.27 4.40 -6.76
CA MET A 143 -2.91 4.50 -6.24
C MET A 143 -2.67 5.83 -5.52
N VAL A 144 -3.09 6.96 -6.09
CA VAL A 144 -2.97 8.28 -5.46
C VAL A 144 -3.84 8.38 -4.20
N ALA A 145 -5.09 7.90 -4.24
CA ALA A 145 -5.98 7.91 -3.08
C ALA A 145 -5.35 7.15 -1.90
N VAL A 146 -4.87 5.93 -2.16
CA VAL A 146 -4.25 5.09 -1.12
C VAL A 146 -2.93 5.66 -0.66
N LEU A 147 -2.09 6.20 -1.55
CA LEU A 147 -0.80 6.79 -1.16
C LEU A 147 -0.98 8.00 -0.25
N ILE A 148 -1.87 8.92 -0.59
CA ILE A 148 -2.20 10.08 0.27
C ILE A 148 -2.85 9.59 1.56
N GLY A 149 -3.74 8.60 1.48
CA GLY A 149 -4.32 7.96 2.66
C GLY A 149 -3.26 7.38 3.59
N ASN A 150 -2.29 6.62 3.08
CA ASN A 150 -1.18 6.06 3.86
C ASN A 150 -0.35 7.16 4.53
N PHE A 151 -0.08 8.26 3.81
CA PHE A 151 0.66 9.40 4.33
C PHE A 151 -0.08 10.10 5.48
N VAL A 152 -1.39 10.30 5.34
CA VAL A 152 -2.27 10.85 6.38
C VAL A 152 -2.44 9.88 7.56
N GLY A 153 -2.60 8.59 7.32
CA GLY A 153 -2.68 7.56 8.36
C GLY A 153 -1.41 7.51 9.22
N SER A 154 -0.24 7.63 8.58
CA SER A 154 1.04 7.70 9.28
C SER A 154 1.19 8.99 10.09
N LEU A 155 0.69 10.13 9.56
CA LEU A 155 0.64 11.41 10.28
C LEU A 155 -0.21 11.29 11.56
N ILE A 156 -1.39 10.67 11.48
CA ILE A 156 -2.29 10.51 12.63
C ILE A 156 -1.55 9.80 13.77
N LEU A 157 -0.85 8.70 13.49
CA LEU A 157 -0.09 8.01 14.53
C LEU A 157 1.06 8.87 15.06
N ALA A 158 1.79 9.54 14.18
CA ALA A 158 2.91 10.39 14.58
C ALA A 158 2.47 11.56 15.49
N VAL A 159 1.27 12.12 15.27
CA VAL A 159 0.64 13.14 16.13
C VAL A 159 0.18 12.55 17.47
N ILE A 160 -0.42 11.34 17.47
CA ILE A 160 -0.76 10.66 18.72
C ILE A 160 0.51 10.47 19.56
N PHE A 161 1.60 10.07 18.92
CA PHE A 161 2.90 9.86 19.57
C PHE A 161 3.51 11.15 20.12
N LEU A 162 3.32 12.27 19.42
CA LEU A 162 3.66 13.59 19.95
C LEU A 162 2.92 13.87 21.27
N GLY A 163 1.61 13.61 21.32
CA GLY A 163 0.79 13.79 22.51
C GLY A 163 1.14 12.87 23.68
N THR A 164 1.60 11.64 23.41
CA THR A 164 2.08 10.70 24.45
C THR A 164 3.42 11.08 25.06
N GLY A 165 4.15 12.02 24.44
CA GLY A 165 5.53 12.35 24.82
C GLY A 165 6.57 11.32 24.34
N ALA A 166 6.21 10.40 23.44
CA ALA A 166 7.12 9.35 22.95
C ALA A 166 8.42 9.89 22.36
N TYR A 167 8.41 11.04 21.68
CA TYR A 167 9.63 11.64 21.14
C TYR A 167 10.56 12.25 22.21
N LYS A 168 10.10 12.41 23.46
CA LYS A 168 10.97 12.80 24.60
C LYS A 168 11.73 11.62 25.20
N ASP A 169 11.34 10.40 24.84
CA ASP A 169 12.08 9.19 25.20
C ASP A 169 13.34 9.10 24.34
N ASN A 170 14.50 9.13 25.00
CA ASN A 170 15.81 9.17 24.35
C ASN A 170 16.00 7.95 23.43
N ASP A 171 15.75 6.75 23.96
CA ASP A 171 15.95 5.50 23.21
C ASP A 171 15.00 5.41 22.00
N PHE A 172 13.76 5.86 22.16
CA PHE A 172 12.79 5.90 21.06
C PHE A 172 13.26 6.84 19.95
N SER A 173 13.61 8.08 20.31
CA SER A 173 14.07 9.10 19.36
C SER A 173 15.38 8.70 18.68
N ALA A 174 16.34 8.17 19.43
CA ALA A 174 17.59 7.65 18.90
C ALA A 174 17.33 6.54 17.88
N ARG A 175 16.45 5.58 18.20
CA ARG A 175 16.16 4.46 17.29
C ARG A 175 15.45 4.90 16.01
N VAL A 176 14.50 5.83 16.10
CA VAL A 176 13.85 6.43 14.91
C VAL A 176 14.90 7.11 14.01
N LEU A 177 15.82 7.87 14.61
CA LEU A 177 16.90 8.55 13.89
C LEU A 177 17.86 7.58 13.21
N GLU A 178 18.29 6.53 13.89
CA GLU A 178 19.15 5.49 13.33
C GLU A 178 18.51 4.82 12.10
N ILE A 179 17.23 4.44 12.18
CA ILE A 179 16.53 3.83 11.04
C ILE A 179 16.38 4.81 9.88
N ALA A 180 16.04 6.07 10.18
CA ALA A 180 15.96 7.11 9.16
C ALA A 180 17.32 7.31 8.45
N ASN A 181 18.41 7.25 9.20
CA ASN A 181 19.76 7.36 8.68
C ASN A 181 20.17 6.16 7.80
N GLN A 182 19.85 4.94 8.22
CA GLN A 182 20.10 3.74 7.41
C GLN A 182 19.43 3.84 6.03
N ASN A 183 18.23 4.42 5.97
CA ASN A 183 17.49 4.66 4.72
C ASN A 183 18.08 5.78 3.84
N LEU A 184 19.06 6.55 4.33
CA LEU A 184 19.85 7.51 3.54
C LEU A 184 21.13 6.89 2.95
N PHE A 185 21.41 5.61 3.20
CA PHE A 185 22.54 4.85 2.65
C PHE A 185 23.88 5.62 2.78
N GLY A 186 24.63 5.77 1.69
CA GLY A 186 25.94 6.43 1.69
C GLY A 186 25.91 7.89 2.14
N ALA A 187 24.79 8.60 1.99
CA ALA A 187 24.64 9.95 2.54
C ALA A 187 24.50 9.90 4.07
N GLY A 188 23.73 8.95 4.59
CA GLY A 188 23.59 8.73 6.03
C GLY A 188 24.92 8.40 6.72
N ASN A 189 25.73 7.52 6.11
CA ASN A 189 27.06 7.17 6.62
C ASN A 189 28.02 8.36 6.72
N LYS A 190 27.78 9.44 5.97
CA LYS A 190 28.56 10.68 6.05
C LYS A 190 27.96 11.70 7.03
N LEU A 191 26.64 11.73 7.16
CA LEU A 191 25.94 12.64 8.07
C LEU A 191 26.07 12.23 9.54
N PHE A 192 25.92 10.95 9.83
CA PHE A 192 25.76 10.49 11.20
C PHE A 192 27.00 10.61 12.10
N PRO A 193 28.23 10.36 11.63
CA PRO A 193 29.45 10.57 12.44
C PRO A 193 29.52 11.96 13.08
N GLU A 194 29.26 13.01 12.29
CA GLU A 194 29.28 14.38 12.79
C GLU A 194 28.04 14.72 13.61
N PHE A 195 26.87 14.22 13.22
CA PHE A 195 25.67 14.38 14.03
C PHE A 195 25.87 13.79 15.44
N THR A 196 26.45 12.61 15.56
CA THR A 196 26.65 11.95 16.86
C THR A 196 27.64 12.66 17.77
N SER A 197 28.51 13.53 17.25
CA SER A 197 29.45 14.32 18.05
C SER A 197 28.96 15.75 18.34
N THR A 198 28.18 16.35 17.42
CA THR A 198 27.82 17.78 17.50
C THR A 198 26.33 18.03 17.75
N GLY A 199 25.46 17.05 17.49
CA GLY A 199 24.02 17.21 17.46
C GLY A 199 23.46 17.91 16.21
N ASN A 200 24.33 18.32 15.29
CA ASN A 200 23.96 19.02 14.06
C ASN A 200 24.31 18.18 12.82
N PHE A 201 23.49 18.29 11.79
CA PHE A 201 23.77 17.67 10.49
C PHE A 201 24.59 18.62 9.63
N ASP A 202 25.83 18.25 9.30
CA ASP A 202 26.63 18.96 8.30
C ASP A 202 26.51 18.28 6.92
N TYR A 203 26.09 19.07 5.94
CA TYR A 203 25.93 18.65 4.55
C TYR A 203 27.15 19.01 3.68
N SER A 204 28.05 19.86 4.18
CA SER A 204 29.24 20.30 3.47
C SER A 204 30.15 19.17 2.95
N PRO A 205 30.35 18.03 3.66
CA PRO A 205 31.20 16.96 3.15
C PRO A 205 30.53 16.09 2.07
N ILE A 206 29.23 16.28 1.82
CA ILE A 206 28.45 15.40 0.95
C ILE A 206 28.47 15.92 -0.47
N LYS A 207 29.41 15.39 -1.25
CA LYS A 207 29.51 15.66 -2.69
C LYS A 207 28.25 15.22 -3.43
N THR A 208 27.92 15.92 -4.52
CA THR A 208 26.77 15.64 -5.38
C THR A 208 26.64 14.17 -5.79
N GLY A 209 27.76 13.50 -6.07
CA GLY A 209 27.79 12.07 -6.43
C GLY A 209 27.24 11.14 -5.34
N ILE A 210 27.45 11.47 -4.06
CA ILE A 210 26.95 10.67 -2.93
C ILE A 210 25.43 10.82 -2.80
N TRP A 211 24.89 12.03 -3.03
CA TRP A 211 23.44 12.24 -3.07
C TRP A 211 22.77 11.40 -4.16
N PHE A 212 23.34 11.39 -5.37
CA PHE A 212 22.83 10.54 -6.45
C PHE A 212 22.91 9.05 -6.12
N GLN A 213 24.00 8.60 -5.50
CA GLN A 213 24.13 7.21 -5.04
C GLN A 213 23.09 6.87 -3.98
N ALA A 214 22.81 7.75 -3.02
CA ALA A 214 21.80 7.52 -1.99
C ALA A 214 20.39 7.44 -2.57
N ILE A 215 20.03 8.35 -3.47
CA ILE A 215 18.75 8.33 -4.20
C ILE A 215 18.60 7.03 -4.99
N PHE A 216 19.64 6.64 -5.73
CA PHE A 216 19.63 5.42 -6.52
C PHE A 216 19.56 4.17 -5.64
N ALA A 217 20.32 4.11 -4.55
CA ALA A 217 20.27 3.02 -3.59
C ALA A 217 18.89 2.88 -2.95
N SER A 218 18.26 4.00 -2.56
CA SER A 218 16.89 4.00 -2.04
C SER A 218 15.87 3.53 -3.07
N LEU A 219 16.03 3.92 -4.34
CA LEU A 219 15.18 3.43 -5.43
C LEU A 219 15.34 1.92 -5.64
N ILE A 220 16.57 1.40 -5.71
CA ILE A 220 16.83 -0.04 -5.92
C ILE A 220 16.40 -0.87 -4.70
N SER A 221 16.65 -0.36 -3.51
CA SER A 221 16.16 -0.97 -2.27
C SER A 221 14.62 -1.00 -2.24
N GLY A 222 13.98 0.11 -2.63
CA GLY A 222 12.53 0.18 -2.83
C GLY A 222 12.02 -0.78 -3.91
N PHE A 223 12.78 -0.97 -4.98
CA PHE A 223 12.47 -1.95 -6.02
C PHE A 223 12.41 -3.38 -5.46
N LEU A 224 13.41 -3.79 -4.70
CA LEU A 224 13.46 -5.11 -4.06
C LEU A 224 12.37 -5.27 -2.99
N CYS A 225 12.11 -4.24 -2.18
CA CYS A 225 10.97 -4.24 -1.27
C CYS A 225 9.64 -4.38 -2.04
N GLY A 226 9.48 -3.66 -3.15
CA GLY A 226 8.29 -3.69 -3.98
C GLY A 226 7.96 -5.08 -4.49
N ILE A 227 8.98 -5.83 -4.92
CA ILE A 227 8.86 -7.23 -5.36
C ILE A 227 8.20 -8.09 -4.28
N LEU A 228 8.72 -8.04 -3.06
CA LEU A 228 8.24 -8.86 -1.93
C LEU A 228 6.90 -8.36 -1.40
N ALA A 229 6.75 -7.04 -1.26
CA ALA A 229 5.56 -6.41 -0.70
C ALA A 229 4.33 -6.61 -1.59
N SER A 230 4.42 -6.41 -2.91
CA SER A 230 3.28 -6.69 -3.80
C SER A 230 3.00 -8.19 -3.93
N GLY A 231 4.03 -9.02 -3.78
CA GLY A 231 3.91 -10.47 -3.76
C GLY A 231 3.00 -10.98 -2.64
N THR A 232 2.94 -10.29 -1.49
CA THR A 232 2.07 -10.68 -0.36
C THR A 232 0.61 -10.87 -0.78
N GLY A 233 0.05 -9.97 -1.60
CA GLY A 233 -1.34 -10.10 -2.07
C GLY A 233 -1.58 -11.33 -2.94
N VAL A 234 -0.57 -11.74 -3.72
CA VAL A 234 -0.61 -12.95 -4.55
C VAL A 234 -0.53 -14.19 -3.67
N VAL A 235 0.46 -14.26 -2.79
CA VAL A 235 0.68 -15.46 -1.95
C VAL A 235 -0.43 -15.64 -0.90
N THR A 236 -1.12 -14.57 -0.48
CA THR A 236 -2.30 -14.71 0.40
C THR A 236 -3.46 -15.46 -0.24
N HIS A 237 -3.46 -15.64 -1.57
CA HIS A 237 -4.53 -16.35 -2.29
C HIS A 237 -4.02 -17.64 -2.92
N ALA A 238 -2.82 -18.08 -2.55
CA ALA A 238 -2.24 -19.33 -3.04
C ALA A 238 -3.03 -20.56 -2.58
N ASP A 239 -3.68 -20.49 -1.42
CA ASP A 239 -4.49 -21.56 -0.85
C ASP A 239 -5.77 -20.99 -0.21
N LYS A 240 -6.81 -21.82 -0.07
CA LYS A 240 -8.07 -21.43 0.56
C LYS A 240 -7.97 -21.37 2.08
N ASN A 241 -6.98 -22.03 2.68
CA ASN A 241 -6.72 -22.03 4.11
C ASN A 241 -6.09 -20.69 4.54
N PRO A 242 -6.77 -19.90 5.39
CA PRO A 242 -6.25 -18.62 5.86
C PRO A 242 -4.88 -18.73 6.57
N VAL A 243 -4.60 -19.87 7.21
CA VAL A 243 -3.31 -20.10 7.89
C VAL A 243 -2.15 -20.09 6.91
N VAL A 244 -2.31 -20.67 5.71
CA VAL A 244 -1.28 -20.65 4.67
C VAL A 244 -1.01 -19.21 4.26
N GLY A 245 -2.06 -18.44 4.00
CA GLY A 245 -1.96 -17.02 3.64
C GLY A 245 -1.25 -16.18 4.72
N ILE A 246 -1.51 -16.44 6.00
CA ILE A 246 -0.82 -15.80 7.12
C ILE A 246 0.68 -16.16 7.12
N VAL A 247 1.02 -17.44 7.03
CA VAL A 247 2.40 -17.94 7.12
C VAL A 247 3.25 -17.43 5.95
N VAL A 248 2.75 -17.49 4.72
CA VAL A 248 3.51 -16.99 3.56
C VAL A 248 3.66 -15.48 3.58
N THR A 249 2.64 -14.74 4.05
CA THR A 249 2.75 -13.29 4.27
C THR A 249 3.79 -12.99 5.33
N PHE A 250 3.84 -13.78 6.41
CA PHE A 250 4.83 -13.64 7.46
C PHE A 250 6.25 -13.69 6.91
N PHE A 251 6.58 -14.75 6.16
CA PHE A 251 7.92 -14.91 5.58
C PHE A 251 8.25 -13.87 4.51
N CYS A 252 7.29 -13.52 3.64
CA CYS A 252 7.51 -12.47 2.64
C CYS A 252 7.86 -11.13 3.30
N VAL A 253 7.16 -10.77 4.39
CA VAL A 253 7.41 -9.53 5.12
C VAL A 253 8.72 -9.60 5.91
N LEU A 254 8.96 -10.71 6.62
CA LEU A 254 10.18 -10.97 7.36
C LEU A 254 11.42 -10.74 6.49
N PHE A 255 11.46 -11.31 5.28
CA PHE A 255 12.64 -11.25 4.44
C PHE A 255 12.98 -9.84 3.95
N TYR A 256 12.00 -9.00 3.60
CA TYR A 256 12.35 -7.64 3.19
C TYR A 256 12.78 -6.78 4.38
N VAL A 257 12.27 -7.04 5.59
CA VAL A 257 12.71 -6.34 6.81
C VAL A 257 14.12 -6.76 7.20
N LEU A 258 14.43 -8.06 7.19
CA LEU A 258 15.78 -8.56 7.45
C LEU A 258 16.80 -8.06 6.42
N SER A 259 16.37 -7.88 5.17
CA SER A 259 17.20 -7.32 4.10
C SER A 259 17.34 -5.79 4.16
N ASN A 260 16.70 -5.15 5.15
CA ASN A 260 16.67 -3.69 5.33
C ASN A 260 16.25 -2.93 4.05
N TYR A 261 15.24 -3.46 3.34
CA TYR A 261 14.77 -2.80 2.14
C TYR A 261 13.89 -1.58 2.45
N SER A 262 14.09 -0.50 1.70
CA SER A 262 13.40 0.76 1.88
C SER A 262 11.94 0.64 1.45
N HIS A 263 11.02 0.85 2.41
CA HIS A 263 9.59 0.73 2.16
C HIS A 263 8.92 2.11 2.24
N GLY A 264 8.32 2.56 1.15
CA GLY A 264 7.69 3.88 1.05
C GLY A 264 6.71 4.18 2.18
N PRO A 265 5.70 3.32 2.44
CA PRO A 265 4.80 3.48 3.58
C PRO A 265 5.50 3.52 4.95
N SER A 266 6.64 2.84 5.11
CA SER A 266 7.42 2.93 6.37
C SER A 266 8.06 4.28 6.52
N ASN A 267 8.65 4.78 5.43
CA ASN A 267 9.31 6.07 5.40
C ASN A 267 8.34 7.22 5.69
N MET A 268 7.04 7.06 5.40
CA MET A 268 6.03 8.07 5.76
C MET A 268 5.97 8.33 7.26
N PHE A 269 5.98 7.28 8.09
CA PHE A 269 5.98 7.43 9.55
C PHE A 269 7.29 8.07 10.04
N TYR A 270 8.44 7.62 9.52
CA TYR A 270 9.74 8.20 9.90
C TYR A 270 9.84 9.67 9.50
N PHE A 271 9.37 10.06 8.32
CA PHE A 271 9.32 11.46 7.89
C PHE A 271 8.54 12.34 8.89
N TRP A 272 7.34 11.92 9.27
CA TRP A 272 6.54 12.66 10.25
C TRP A 272 7.18 12.69 11.63
N SER A 273 7.78 11.58 12.05
CA SER A 273 8.51 11.49 13.32
C SER A 273 9.68 12.46 13.36
N LEU A 274 10.50 12.52 12.31
CA LEU A 274 11.62 13.46 12.19
C LEU A 274 11.15 14.91 12.27
N LEU A 275 10.03 15.26 11.65
CA LEU A 275 9.45 16.59 11.78
C LEU A 275 9.05 16.88 13.24
N PHE A 276 8.32 15.95 13.88
CA PHE A 276 7.88 16.17 15.27
C PHE A 276 9.00 16.18 16.30
N MET A 277 10.11 15.51 16.01
CA MET A 277 11.32 15.55 16.83
C MET A 277 11.96 16.95 16.88
N LYS A 278 11.62 17.87 15.96
CA LYS A 278 11.99 19.28 16.11
C LYS A 278 11.37 19.92 17.35
N TRP A 279 10.11 19.60 17.66
CA TRP A 279 9.34 20.23 18.73
C TRP A 279 9.23 19.39 20.00
N SER A 280 9.41 18.07 19.89
CA SER A 280 9.37 17.15 21.02
C SER A 280 10.58 16.24 20.95
N HIS A 281 11.56 16.49 21.81
CA HIS A 281 12.83 15.77 21.86
C HIS A 281 13.28 15.64 23.32
N PRO A 282 14.13 14.66 23.66
CA PRO A 282 14.83 14.65 24.93
C PRO A 282 15.82 15.83 25.00
N GLU A 283 16.10 16.31 26.22
CA GLU A 283 17.12 17.35 26.44
C GLU A 283 18.53 16.85 26.08
N ASN A 284 18.82 15.58 26.36
CA ASN A 284 20.06 14.92 25.98
C ASN A 284 19.73 13.75 25.06
N LEU A 285 20.46 13.59 23.96
CA LEU A 285 20.30 12.46 23.04
C LEU A 285 21.50 11.53 23.15
N THR A 286 21.26 10.27 23.45
CA THR A 286 22.29 9.22 23.44
C THR A 286 21.99 8.33 22.26
N ILE A 287 22.90 8.28 21.30
CA ILE A 287 22.67 7.60 20.03
C ILE A 287 23.88 6.77 19.64
N PHE A 288 23.62 5.58 19.10
CA PHE A 288 24.67 4.72 18.59
C PHE A 288 24.93 4.99 17.11
N ASN A 289 26.21 5.07 16.76
CA ASN A 289 26.67 5.20 15.40
C ASN A 289 27.22 3.88 14.90
N GLU A 290 26.47 3.21 14.02
CA GLU A 290 26.86 1.93 13.43
C GLU A 290 28.08 2.03 12.51
N THR A 291 28.41 3.22 11.98
CA THR A 291 29.58 3.42 11.11
C THR A 291 30.87 3.50 11.92
N THR A 292 30.83 4.14 13.08
CA THR A 292 32.00 4.32 13.96
C THR A 292 32.04 3.35 15.13
N ASN A 293 31.01 2.52 15.31
CA ASN A 293 30.80 1.65 16.46
C ASN A 293 30.96 2.37 17.80
N ALA A 294 30.43 3.58 17.88
CA ALA A 294 30.54 4.44 19.05
C ALA A 294 29.17 4.94 19.52
N VAL A 295 29.03 5.14 20.83
CA VAL A 295 27.89 5.83 21.42
C VAL A 295 28.26 7.28 21.65
N GLY A 296 27.47 8.19 21.10
CA GLY A 296 27.59 9.62 21.33
C GLY A 296 26.46 10.12 22.24
N THR A 297 26.78 10.98 23.19
CA THR A 297 25.79 11.71 23.98
C THR A 297 25.88 13.20 23.65
N ILE A 298 24.79 13.74 23.11
CA ILE A 298 24.64 15.14 22.77
C ILE A 298 23.86 15.80 23.89
N SER A 299 24.55 16.65 24.66
CA SER A 299 23.91 17.47 25.70
C SER A 299 23.17 18.66 25.07
N SER A 300 22.02 19.03 25.65
CA SER A 300 21.21 20.16 25.18
C SER A 300 20.79 20.07 23.71
N TRP A 301 20.43 18.87 23.26
CA TRP A 301 20.01 18.62 21.89
C TRP A 301 18.71 19.38 21.55
N GLN A 302 18.69 20.05 20.41
CA GLN A 302 17.58 20.92 19.97
C GLN A 302 16.60 20.22 19.01
N GLY A 303 16.60 18.89 19.02
CA GLY A 303 15.81 18.07 18.11
C GLY A 303 16.36 18.01 16.69
N VAL A 304 15.56 17.42 15.80
CA VAL A 304 15.91 17.22 14.39
C VAL A 304 15.61 18.49 13.60
N ASP A 305 16.55 18.94 12.77
CA ASP A 305 16.29 20.07 11.88
C ASP A 305 15.26 19.72 10.78
N VAL A 306 14.39 20.68 10.45
CA VAL A 306 13.35 20.50 9.42
C VAL A 306 13.98 20.17 8.06
N SER A 307 15.16 20.72 7.75
CA SER A 307 15.89 20.43 6.51
C SER A 307 16.26 18.95 6.41
N PHE A 308 16.66 18.32 7.51
CA PHE A 308 16.98 16.89 7.53
C PHE A 308 15.74 16.04 7.20
N ALA A 309 14.58 16.38 7.76
CA ALA A 309 13.33 15.69 7.44
C ALA A 309 12.96 15.81 5.95
N PHE A 310 13.16 16.98 5.32
CA PHE A 310 12.91 17.15 3.89
C PHE A 310 13.98 16.50 3.00
N ILE A 311 15.23 16.42 3.45
CA ILE A 311 16.26 15.61 2.78
C ILE A 311 15.86 14.13 2.81
N PHE A 312 15.43 13.62 3.96
CA PHE A 312 14.90 12.27 4.08
C PHE A 312 13.70 12.04 3.15
N PHE A 313 12.78 13.02 3.06
CA PHE A 313 11.65 12.96 2.14
C PHE A 313 12.09 12.83 0.67
N GLY A 314 13.06 13.64 0.24
CA GLY A 314 13.54 13.65 -1.15
C GLY A 314 14.47 12.50 -1.52
N VAL A 315 15.29 12.02 -0.58
CA VAL A 315 16.36 11.05 -0.83
C VAL A 315 15.94 9.61 -0.48
N ALA A 316 15.15 9.43 0.58
CA ALA A 316 14.69 8.11 1.01
C ALA A 316 13.24 7.85 0.59
N LEU A 317 12.30 8.70 1.02
CA LEU A 317 10.86 8.44 0.87
C LEU A 317 10.41 8.42 -0.59
N ILE A 318 10.64 9.49 -1.37
CA ILE A 318 10.21 9.55 -2.77
C ILE A 318 10.84 8.42 -3.61
N PRO A 319 12.17 8.19 -3.58
CA PRO A 319 12.79 7.16 -4.41
C PRO A 319 12.31 5.76 -4.03
N SER A 320 12.09 5.48 -2.75
CA SER A 320 11.55 4.20 -2.30
C SER A 320 10.13 3.92 -2.80
N ILE A 321 9.24 4.93 -2.86
CA ILE A 321 7.89 4.80 -3.43
C ILE A 321 7.96 4.47 -4.93
N ILE A 322 8.84 5.16 -5.66
CA ILE A 322 9.06 4.91 -7.10
C ILE A 322 9.61 3.50 -7.30
N GLY A 323 10.62 3.10 -6.52
CA GLY A 323 11.16 1.75 -6.50
C GLY A 323 10.07 0.71 -6.23
N ASN A 324 9.28 0.90 -5.16
CA ASN A 324 8.20 0.00 -4.80
C ASN A 324 7.21 -0.22 -5.95
N TRP A 325 6.88 0.84 -6.70
CA TRP A 325 6.00 0.73 -7.86
C TRP A 325 6.66 0.03 -9.06
N ILE A 326 7.94 0.30 -9.35
CA ILE A 326 8.63 -0.39 -10.45
C ILE A 326 8.74 -1.89 -10.15
N GLY A 327 9.17 -2.25 -8.94
CA GLY A 327 9.32 -3.64 -8.53
C GLY A 327 7.99 -4.39 -8.46
N GLY A 328 7.04 -3.85 -7.70
CA GLY A 328 5.77 -4.53 -7.43
C GLY A 328 4.66 -4.27 -8.44
N GLY A 329 4.79 -3.23 -9.26
CA GLY A 329 3.81 -2.84 -10.27
C GLY A 329 4.23 -3.14 -11.71
N ILE A 330 5.51 -3.22 -12.02
CA ILE A 330 5.96 -3.48 -13.39
C ILE A 330 6.62 -4.84 -13.48
N VAL A 331 7.70 -5.06 -12.72
CA VAL A 331 8.53 -6.27 -12.87
C VAL A 331 7.83 -7.51 -12.35
N MET A 332 7.35 -7.53 -11.10
CA MET A 332 6.68 -8.72 -10.58
C MET A 332 5.41 -9.09 -11.34
N PRO A 333 4.50 -8.16 -11.66
CA PRO A 333 3.31 -8.51 -12.42
C PRO A 333 3.67 -9.02 -13.83
N PHE A 334 4.75 -8.53 -14.44
CA PHE A 334 5.25 -9.07 -15.70
C PHE A 334 5.76 -10.52 -15.55
N VAL A 335 6.55 -10.82 -14.52
CA VAL A 335 7.01 -12.20 -14.22
C VAL A 335 5.83 -13.13 -14.00
N TYR A 336 4.85 -12.72 -13.19
CA TYR A 336 3.65 -13.51 -12.94
C TYR A 336 2.82 -13.75 -14.20
N TYR A 337 2.75 -12.76 -15.08
CA TYR A 337 2.09 -12.89 -16.38
C TYR A 337 2.82 -13.88 -17.30
N LEU A 338 4.15 -13.83 -17.38
CA LEU A 338 4.91 -14.77 -18.20
C LEU A 338 4.71 -16.21 -17.72
N ASN A 339 4.72 -16.43 -16.40
CA ASN A 339 4.57 -17.76 -15.82
C ASN A 339 3.13 -18.32 -15.91
N ASN A 340 2.12 -17.46 -15.96
CA ASN A 340 0.70 -17.86 -15.93
C ASN A 340 -0.09 -17.30 -17.13
N LYS A 341 0.57 -17.14 -18.28
CA LYS A 341 0.06 -16.36 -19.41
C LYS A 341 -1.34 -16.77 -19.85
N GLU A 342 -1.57 -18.07 -20.03
CA GLU A 342 -2.84 -18.61 -20.52
C GLU A 342 -3.97 -18.35 -19.51
N TYR A 343 -3.76 -18.70 -18.25
CA TYR A 343 -4.75 -18.50 -17.18
C TYR A 343 -5.05 -17.03 -16.92
N VAL A 344 -4.02 -16.17 -16.90
CA VAL A 344 -4.20 -14.73 -16.67
C VAL A 344 -4.93 -14.08 -17.84
N GLN A 345 -4.63 -14.47 -19.09
CA GLN A 345 -5.39 -13.98 -20.25
C GLN A 345 -6.83 -14.46 -20.23
N LEU A 346 -7.06 -15.71 -19.87
CA LEU A 346 -8.40 -16.28 -19.75
C LEU A 346 -9.20 -15.57 -18.66
N LEU A 347 -8.61 -15.33 -17.49
CA LEU A 347 -9.21 -14.56 -16.40
C LEU A 347 -9.52 -13.12 -16.82
N ALA A 348 -8.60 -12.48 -17.54
CA ALA A 348 -8.81 -11.13 -18.06
C ALA A 348 -9.99 -11.07 -19.06
N ARG A 349 -10.21 -12.11 -19.87
CA ARG A 349 -11.39 -12.22 -20.76
C ARG A 349 -12.67 -12.42 -19.94
N LYS A 350 -12.67 -13.33 -18.96
CA LYS A 350 -13.81 -13.56 -18.05
C LYS A 350 -14.25 -12.26 -17.36
N MET A 351 -13.32 -11.51 -16.79
CA MET A 351 -13.62 -10.23 -16.13
C MET A 351 -14.11 -9.13 -17.08
N LYS A 352 -13.65 -9.12 -18.33
CA LYS A 352 -14.16 -8.18 -19.35
C LYS A 352 -15.58 -8.53 -19.75
N LEU A 353 -15.90 -9.82 -19.87
CA LEU A 353 -17.24 -10.32 -20.13
C LEU A 353 -18.18 -9.91 -19.00
N GLU A 354 -17.85 -10.27 -17.75
CA GLU A 354 -18.64 -9.94 -16.55
C GLU A 354 -18.88 -8.43 -16.45
N TYR A 355 -17.83 -7.62 -16.60
CA TYR A 355 -17.94 -6.15 -16.60
C TYR A 355 -18.86 -5.64 -17.71
N SER A 356 -18.77 -6.20 -18.92
CA SER A 356 -19.60 -5.77 -20.06
C SER A 356 -21.06 -6.14 -19.85
N GLN A 357 -21.34 -7.33 -19.30
CA GLN A 357 -22.69 -7.79 -18.95
C GLN A 357 -23.32 -6.90 -17.88
N GLU A 358 -22.60 -6.61 -16.80
CA GLU A 358 -23.06 -5.74 -15.71
C GLU A 358 -23.38 -4.32 -16.23
N ASN A 359 -22.46 -3.70 -16.96
CA ASN A 359 -22.67 -2.33 -17.45
C ASN A 359 -23.74 -2.25 -18.55
N LEU A 360 -23.92 -3.31 -19.35
CA LEU A 360 -25.00 -3.39 -20.33
C LEU A 360 -26.36 -3.48 -19.63
N ARG A 361 -26.47 -4.30 -18.56
CA ARG A 361 -27.68 -4.41 -17.73
C ARG A 361 -28.05 -3.06 -17.13
N GLU A 362 -27.11 -2.37 -16.48
CA GLU A 362 -27.36 -1.05 -15.91
C GLU A 362 -27.80 -0.03 -16.96
N LEU A 363 -27.16 -0.06 -18.15
CA LEU A 363 -27.47 0.85 -19.23
C LEU A 363 -28.89 0.62 -19.77
N ILE A 364 -29.28 -0.63 -19.99
CA ILE A 364 -30.62 -0.96 -20.46
C ILE A 364 -31.65 -0.63 -19.37
N ALA A 365 -31.38 -1.02 -18.11
CA ALA A 365 -32.28 -0.74 -16.99
C ALA A 365 -32.58 0.75 -16.84
N PHE A 366 -31.57 1.61 -17.03
CA PHE A 366 -31.74 3.07 -17.00
C PHE A 366 -32.67 3.61 -18.10
N TYR A 367 -32.69 2.99 -19.28
CA TYR A 367 -33.44 3.49 -20.45
C TYR A 367 -34.80 2.83 -20.64
N GLU A 368 -34.89 1.53 -20.36
CA GLU A 368 -35.99 0.62 -20.70
C GLU A 368 -36.71 0.08 -19.44
N GLY A 369 -36.19 0.34 -18.23
CA GLY A 369 -36.74 -0.17 -16.97
C GLY A 369 -36.10 -1.49 -16.52
N PRO A 370 -36.30 -1.93 -15.26
CA PRO A 370 -35.70 -3.15 -14.74
C PRO A 370 -36.11 -4.36 -15.59
N ILE A 371 -35.13 -5.11 -16.08
CA ILE A 371 -35.35 -6.28 -16.92
C ILE A 371 -35.55 -7.49 -16.00
N ASN A 372 -36.77 -8.01 -15.90
CA ASN A 372 -37.06 -9.30 -15.24
C ASN A 372 -36.70 -10.52 -16.11
N GLN A 373 -35.73 -10.40 -17.03
CA GLN A 373 -35.32 -11.46 -17.93
C GLN A 373 -33.80 -11.66 -17.87
N GLY A 374 -33.42 -12.92 -17.66
CA GLY A 374 -32.06 -13.37 -17.41
C GLY A 374 -31.16 -13.12 -18.61
N LEU A 375 -30.48 -11.98 -18.62
CA LEU A 375 -29.12 -11.97 -19.14
C LEU A 375 -28.36 -13.08 -18.41
N PRO A 376 -27.67 -13.99 -19.11
CA PRO A 376 -26.99 -15.10 -18.47
C PRO A 376 -25.97 -14.50 -17.50
N THR A 377 -26.29 -14.57 -16.21
CA THR A 377 -25.25 -14.62 -15.19
C THR A 377 -24.62 -15.98 -15.39
N LEU A 378 -23.35 -16.02 -15.78
CA LEU A 378 -22.55 -17.14 -15.31
C LEU A 378 -22.76 -17.10 -13.79
N GLU A 379 -23.37 -18.16 -13.23
CA GLU A 379 -23.44 -18.30 -11.78
C GLU A 379 -22.06 -17.93 -11.24
N SER A 380 -22.03 -16.95 -10.33
CA SER A 380 -20.79 -16.57 -9.70
C SER A 380 -20.25 -17.81 -8.99
N THR A 381 -19.28 -18.49 -9.60
CA THR A 381 -18.54 -19.60 -8.96
C THR A 381 -17.63 -19.09 -7.84
N ASN A 382 -17.84 -17.87 -7.33
CA ASN A 382 -17.47 -17.53 -5.97
C ASN A 382 -18.30 -18.38 -5.01
N THR A 383 -17.86 -19.61 -4.76
CA THR A 383 -17.99 -20.22 -3.45
C THR A 383 -16.99 -19.56 -2.50
N LEU A 384 -17.06 -18.23 -2.39
CA LEU A 384 -16.99 -17.59 -1.09
C LEU A 384 -18.45 -17.37 -0.77
N SER A 385 -19.00 -18.24 0.08
CA SER A 385 -20.28 -17.97 0.73
C SER A 385 -20.16 -16.61 1.40
N GLU A 386 -20.59 -15.55 0.72
CA GLU A 386 -21.01 -14.34 1.41
C GLU A 386 -22.06 -14.83 2.42
N PRO A 387 -21.86 -14.61 3.73
CA PRO A 387 -22.95 -14.85 4.65
C PRO A 387 -24.08 -13.96 4.17
N LYS A 388 -25.16 -14.58 3.67
CA LYS A 388 -26.42 -13.87 3.47
C LYS A 388 -26.73 -13.26 4.83
N LEU A 389 -26.64 -11.93 4.93
CA LEU A 389 -27.18 -11.22 6.06
C LEU A 389 -28.63 -11.68 6.16
N ASP A 390 -28.97 -12.27 7.32
CA ASP A 390 -30.34 -12.64 7.65
C ASP A 390 -31.23 -11.42 7.35
N GLU A 391 -32.32 -11.63 6.61
CA GLU A 391 -33.28 -10.58 6.26
C GLU A 391 -33.85 -9.89 7.53
N ASN A 392 -33.67 -10.49 8.70
CA ASN A 392 -34.01 -9.89 9.99
C ASN A 392 -32.98 -8.88 10.53
N PHE A 393 -31.75 -8.83 10.01
CA PHE A 393 -30.70 -7.92 10.51
C PHE A 393 -30.89 -6.47 10.03
N SER A 394 -31.62 -6.25 8.93
CA SER A 394 -31.97 -4.89 8.46
C SER A 394 -32.98 -4.18 9.36
N ASN A 395 -33.71 -4.92 10.20
CA ASN A 395 -34.81 -4.38 10.99
C ASN A 395 -34.41 -3.96 12.42
N THR A 396 -33.16 -4.19 12.83
CA THR A 396 -32.73 -3.94 14.22
C THR A 396 -31.89 -2.67 14.41
N PHE A 397 -31.39 -2.06 13.32
CA PHE A 397 -30.65 -0.80 13.39
C PHE A 397 -31.17 0.17 12.35
N GLY A 398 -31.93 1.17 12.80
CA GLY A 398 -32.35 2.31 11.99
C GLY A 398 -31.14 3.15 11.59
N VAL A 399 -30.45 2.75 10.52
CA VAL A 399 -29.44 3.53 9.83
C VAL A 399 -30.00 3.93 8.47
N GLU A 400 -31.06 4.71 8.49
CA GLU A 400 -31.45 5.51 7.32
C GLU A 400 -31.10 6.99 7.56
N GLU A 401 -30.64 7.63 6.50
CA GLU A 401 -30.52 9.10 6.31
C GLU A 401 -29.18 9.84 6.51
N VAL A 402 -28.01 9.19 6.56
CA VAL A 402 -26.73 9.97 6.56
C VAL A 402 -25.92 9.87 5.26
N PHE A 403 -26.02 8.79 4.48
CA PHE A 403 -25.07 8.56 3.36
C PHE A 403 -25.65 8.44 1.95
N MET A 404 -26.97 8.55 1.77
CA MET A 404 -27.57 8.59 0.42
C MET A 404 -28.39 9.87 0.23
N LYS A 405 -27.72 10.99 -0.04
CA LYS A 405 -28.38 12.06 -0.81
C LYS A 405 -28.18 11.80 -2.30
N PRO A 406 -29.25 11.66 -3.09
CA PRO A 406 -29.12 11.61 -4.54
C PRO A 406 -28.47 12.92 -5.02
N LYS A 407 -27.50 12.81 -5.93
CA LYS A 407 -26.90 13.96 -6.60
C LYS A 407 -28.01 14.80 -7.24
N THR A 408 -28.27 16.00 -6.72
CA THR A 408 -29.04 17.02 -7.42
C THR A 408 -28.26 17.48 -8.64
N VAL A 409 -28.70 17.03 -9.82
CA VAL A 409 -28.20 17.53 -11.09
C VAL A 409 -28.73 18.96 -11.28
N LYS A 410 -27.82 19.93 -11.47
CA LYS A 410 -28.13 21.30 -11.87
C LYS A 410 -29.04 21.29 -13.10
N LYS A 411 -30.26 21.85 -12.98
CA LYS A 411 -31.16 22.13 -14.11
C LYS A 411 -30.46 23.10 -15.07
N THR A 412 -30.22 22.66 -16.30
CA THR A 412 -29.90 23.55 -17.42
C THR A 412 -31.12 24.41 -17.75
N LYS A 413 -30.88 25.71 -17.98
CA LYS A 413 -31.90 26.72 -18.34
C LYS A 413 -32.70 26.26 -19.56
N LYS A 414 -34.03 26.38 -19.47
CA LYS A 414 -34.98 26.23 -20.60
C LYS A 414 -34.65 27.25 -21.70
N PRO A 415 -34.89 26.92 -22.99
CA PRO A 415 -34.88 27.91 -24.06
C PRO A 415 -36.18 28.73 -23.99
N ASN A 416 -36.07 30.06 -24.02
CA ASN A 416 -37.23 30.93 -24.25
C ASN A 416 -37.72 30.71 -25.70
N LYS A 417 -39.01 30.42 -25.83
CA LYS A 417 -39.81 30.71 -27.01
C LYS A 417 -40.74 31.85 -26.62
N GLU A 418 -40.43 33.04 -27.09
CA GLU A 418 -41.26 34.04 -27.78
C GLU A 418 -40.42 35.28 -28.00
#